data_AF-A0AAU8IER3-F1
#
_entry.id   AF-A0AAU8IER3-F1
#
_cell.length_a   1.000
_cell.length_b   1.000
_cell.length_c   1.000
_cell.angle_alpha   90.00
_cell.angle_beta   90.00
_cell.angle_gamma   90.00
#
_symmetry.space_group_name_H-M   'P 1'
#
loop_
_entity.id
_entity.type
_entity.pdbx_description
1 polymer ?
#
loop_
_entity_poly.entity_id
_entity_poly.type
_entity_poly.pdbx_seq_one_letter_code
_entity_poly.pdbx_strand_id
1 'polypeptide(L)'
;MPHNSRGVTLIELLAVLTLASICFTLIFGIWLSGEKATTRAITENELQADANLVRTRLTEAFYDKDKKPFKLKLAGGVITTRYLDTNGNESGPPIPISNKNLTYTGTPLEIEINKETSELRLDYTVSKNEMSYGIHTTIYFPWAGKSEGENSEND
;
A
#
# COMPACT_ATOMS: atom_id res chain seq x y z
N MET A 1 -53.54 -13.83 50.51
CA MET A 1 -52.52 -13.16 49.68
C MET A 1 -52.96 -13.28 48.23
N PRO A 2 -53.44 -12.23 47.55
CA PRO A 2 -53.82 -12.37 46.15
C PRO A 2 -52.58 -12.22 45.28
N HIS A 3 -52.31 -13.23 44.46
CA HIS A 3 -51.27 -13.20 43.44
C HIS A 3 -51.69 -12.23 42.32
N ASN A 4 -50.89 -11.19 42.11
CA ASN A 4 -51.07 -10.23 41.01
C ASN A 4 -50.57 -10.85 39.70
N SER A 5 -51.42 -11.66 39.06
CA SER A 5 -51.16 -12.23 37.74
C SER A 5 -51.74 -11.31 36.66
N ARG A 6 -51.06 -10.20 36.34
CA ARG A 6 -51.39 -9.38 35.17
C ARG A 6 -50.74 -10.01 33.93
N GLY A 7 -51.54 -10.63 33.07
CA GLY A 7 -51.10 -11.06 31.75
C GLY A 7 -50.80 -9.85 30.88
N VAL A 8 -49.74 -9.95 30.05
CA VAL A 8 -49.42 -8.92 29.05
C VAL A 8 -50.58 -8.85 28.06
N THR A 9 -51.13 -7.66 27.85
CA THR A 9 -52.21 -7.49 26.88
C THR A 9 -51.65 -7.53 25.46
N LEU A 10 -52.41 -8.07 24.49
CA LEU A 10 -51.94 -8.27 23.12
C LEU A 10 -51.51 -6.95 22.45
N ILE A 11 -52.20 -5.86 22.79
CA ILE A 11 -51.90 -4.51 22.31
C ILE A 11 -50.60 -3.95 22.91
N GLU A 12 -50.32 -4.23 24.18
CA GLU A 12 -49.09 -3.82 24.87
C GLU A 12 -47.88 -4.57 24.30
N LEU A 13 -48.03 -5.87 24.02
CA LEU A 13 -46.99 -6.64 23.33
C LEU A 13 -46.68 -6.08 21.93
N LEU A 14 -47.72 -5.72 21.17
CA LEU A 14 -47.56 -5.15 19.83
C LEU A 14 -46.88 -3.78 19.88
N ALA A 15 -47.26 -2.93 20.85
CA ALA A 15 -46.63 -1.64 21.08
C ALA A 15 -45.14 -1.79 21.45
N VAL A 16 -44.79 -2.76 22.29
CA VAL A 16 -43.40 -3.04 22.66
C VAL A 16 -42.60 -3.60 21.48
N LEU A 17 -43.18 -4.53 20.70
CA LEU A 17 -42.53 -5.10 19.51
C LEU A 17 -42.27 -4.05 18.42
N THR A 18 -43.24 -3.18 18.18
CA THR A 18 -43.09 -2.09 17.20
C THR A 18 -42.00 -1.12 17.64
N LEU A 19 -42.01 -0.67 18.90
CA LEU A 19 -40.95 0.18 19.45
C LEU A 19 -39.58 -0.50 19.38
N ALA A 20 -39.50 -1.77 19.78
CA ALA A 20 -38.27 -2.55 19.75
C ALA A 20 -37.72 -2.67 18.32
N SER A 21 -38.58 -2.95 17.33
CA SER A 21 -38.14 -3.06 15.93
C SER A 21 -37.53 -1.76 15.39
N ILE A 22 -38.09 -0.60 15.76
CA ILE A 22 -37.55 0.71 15.40
C ILE A 22 -36.19 0.90 16.08
N CYS A 23 -36.07 0.58 17.38
CA CYS A 23 -34.80 0.68 18.08
C CYS A 23 -33.72 -0.24 17.49
N PHE A 24 -34.05 -1.51 17.19
CA PHE A 24 -33.11 -2.47 16.63
C PHE A 24 -32.62 -2.05 15.24
N THR A 25 -33.51 -1.55 14.38
CA THR A 25 -33.11 -1.09 13.04
C THR A 25 -32.15 0.10 13.10
N LEU A 26 -32.38 1.04 14.02
CA LEU A 26 -31.46 2.16 14.25
C LEU A 26 -30.09 1.70 14.77
N ILE A 27 -30.07 0.84 15.78
CA ILE A 27 -28.84 0.29 16.35
C ILE A 27 -28.05 -0.48 15.28
N PHE A 28 -28.72 -1.33 14.51
CA PHE A 28 -28.09 -2.11 13.45
C PHE A 28 -27.55 -1.20 12.32
N GLY A 29 -28.28 -0.14 11.97
CA GLY A 29 -27.82 0.85 10.99
C GLY A 29 -26.53 1.55 11.43
N ILE A 30 -26.45 1.96 12.70
CA ILE A 30 -25.25 2.60 13.26
C ILE A 30 -24.08 1.60 13.28
N TRP A 31 -24.33 0.37 13.70
CA TRP A 31 -23.31 -0.68 13.74
C TRP A 31 -22.74 -0.97 12.33
N LEU A 32 -23.60 -1.16 11.34
CA LEU A 32 -23.18 -1.40 9.95
C LEU A 32 -22.41 -0.20 9.37
N SER A 33 -22.82 1.03 9.72
CA SER A 33 -22.10 2.24 9.33
C SER A 33 -20.70 2.28 9.96
N GLY A 34 -20.60 1.89 11.24
CA GLY A 34 -19.33 1.83 11.97
C GLY A 34 -18.36 0.81 11.38
N GLU A 35 -18.86 -0.38 11.02
CA GLU A 35 -18.05 -1.42 10.38
C GLU A 35 -17.47 -0.94 9.05
N LYS A 36 -18.31 -0.39 8.16
CA LYS A 36 -17.87 0.15 6.86
C LYS A 36 -16.83 1.26 7.01
N ALA A 37 -17.04 2.20 7.94
CA ALA A 37 -16.10 3.27 8.22
C ALA A 37 -14.75 2.73 8.73
N THR A 38 -14.78 1.73 9.61
CA THR A 38 -13.59 1.09 10.16
C THR A 38 -12.82 0.34 9.08
N THR A 39 -13.49 -0.47 8.25
CA THR A 39 -12.85 -1.19 7.14
C THR A 39 -12.19 -0.23 6.14
N ARG A 40 -12.84 0.90 5.85
CA ARG A 40 -12.29 1.95 5.00
C ARG A 40 -11.00 2.52 5.58
N ALA A 41 -11.03 2.94 6.85
CA ALA A 41 -9.87 3.50 7.53
C ALA A 41 -8.70 2.50 7.64
N ILE A 42 -8.99 1.22 7.94
CA ILE A 42 -7.97 0.17 7.98
C ILE A 42 -7.34 -0.01 6.60
N THR A 43 -8.16 -0.10 5.53
CA THR A 43 -7.64 -0.30 4.17
C THR A 43 -6.80 0.89 3.72
N GLU A 44 -7.23 2.12 4.01
CA GLU A 44 -6.46 3.32 3.69
C GLU A 44 -5.11 3.32 4.40
N ASN A 45 -5.07 2.96 5.69
CA ASN A 45 -3.82 2.81 6.43
C ASN A 45 -2.94 1.70 5.85
N GLU A 46 -3.50 0.56 5.44
CA GLU A 46 -2.74 -0.51 4.80
C GLU A 46 -2.13 -0.06 3.46
N LEU A 47 -2.90 0.64 2.62
CA LEU A 47 -2.41 1.17 1.34
C LEU A 47 -1.29 2.18 1.54
N GLN A 48 -1.43 3.10 2.50
CA GLN A 48 -0.40 4.08 2.84
C GLN A 48 0.84 3.43 3.45
N ALA A 49 0.66 2.44 4.34
CA ALA A 49 1.77 1.71 4.95
C ALA A 49 2.57 0.93 3.90
N ASP A 50 1.92 0.25 2.96
CA ASP A 50 2.61 -0.47 1.89
C ASP A 50 3.29 0.48 0.91
N ALA A 51 2.65 1.60 0.56
CA ALA A 51 3.26 2.63 -0.27
C ALA A 51 4.56 3.17 0.36
N ASN A 52 4.52 3.46 1.66
CA ASN A 52 5.71 3.89 2.42
C ASN A 52 6.76 2.77 2.49
N LEU A 53 6.35 1.52 2.70
CA LEU A 53 7.26 0.37 2.70
C LEU A 53 7.97 0.20 1.35
N VAL A 54 7.23 0.29 0.24
CA VAL A 54 7.78 0.23 -1.11
C VAL A 54 8.78 1.37 -1.31
N ARG A 55 8.43 2.60 -0.93
CA ARG A 55 9.35 3.75 -1.01
C ARG A 55 10.61 3.52 -0.19
N THR A 56 10.50 3.03 1.04
CA THR A 56 11.65 2.76 1.91
C THR A 56 12.53 1.67 1.35
N ARG A 57 11.98 0.50 0.98
CA ARG A 57 12.75 -0.61 0.40
C ARG A 57 13.42 -0.24 -0.90
N LEU A 58 12.72 0.54 -1.71
CA LEU A 58 13.26 1.03 -2.95
C LEU A 58 14.40 2.01 -2.68
N THR A 59 14.20 2.96 -1.76
CA THR A 59 15.25 3.87 -1.28
C THR A 59 16.45 3.11 -0.72
N GLU A 60 16.24 2.08 0.11
CA GLU A 60 17.31 1.23 0.61
C GLU A 60 18.06 0.53 -0.52
N ALA A 61 17.35 -0.08 -1.48
CA ALA A 61 17.96 -0.67 -2.67
C ALA A 61 18.72 0.36 -3.51
N PHE A 62 18.27 1.62 -3.50
CA PHE A 62 18.94 2.74 -4.15
C PHE A 62 20.23 3.20 -3.45
N TYR A 63 20.24 3.23 -2.11
CA TYR A 63 21.36 3.73 -1.31
C TYR A 63 22.36 2.64 -0.87
N ASP A 64 22.06 1.36 -1.11
CA ASP A 64 22.98 0.25 -0.89
C ASP A 64 24.14 0.32 -1.90
N LYS A 65 25.12 1.19 -1.60
CA LYS A 65 26.26 1.60 -2.44
C LYS A 65 27.12 0.45 -2.98
N ASP A 66 27.00 -0.74 -2.42
CA ASP A 66 27.81 -1.91 -2.75
C ASP A 66 27.07 -2.93 -3.62
N LYS A 67 25.78 -2.69 -3.93
CA LYS A 67 24.98 -3.63 -4.73
C LYS A 67 24.77 -3.13 -6.15
N LYS A 68 25.12 -4.04 -7.03
CA LYS A 68 25.05 -4.05 -8.49
C LYS A 68 23.81 -3.34 -9.05
N PRO A 69 23.89 -2.84 -10.31
CA PRO A 69 22.71 -2.33 -11.01
C PRO A 69 21.52 -3.28 -10.86
N PHE A 70 20.32 -2.74 -10.72
CA PHE A 70 19.13 -3.56 -10.51
C PHE A 70 18.01 -3.11 -11.43
N LYS A 71 17.14 -4.07 -11.75
CA LYS A 71 15.97 -3.86 -12.58
C LYS A 71 14.74 -3.81 -11.70
N LEU A 72 13.99 -2.73 -11.79
CA LEU A 72 12.67 -2.60 -11.21
C LEU A 72 11.66 -3.06 -12.25
N LYS A 73 10.74 -3.94 -11.86
CA LYS A 73 9.68 -4.44 -12.75
C LYS A 73 8.34 -4.49 -12.02
N LEU A 74 7.34 -3.89 -12.63
CA LEU A 74 5.94 -4.00 -12.25
C LEU A 74 5.27 -5.03 -13.17
N ALA A 75 4.98 -6.22 -12.64
CA ALA A 75 4.34 -7.28 -13.40
C ALA A 75 3.27 -7.97 -12.56
N GLY A 76 2.09 -8.20 -13.15
CA GLY A 76 0.99 -8.87 -12.45
C GLY A 76 0.51 -8.16 -11.19
N GLY A 77 0.64 -6.82 -11.12
CA GLY A 77 0.24 -6.04 -9.96
C GLY A 77 1.23 -6.00 -8.81
N VAL A 78 2.42 -6.61 -8.95
CA VAL A 78 3.44 -6.66 -7.91
C VAL A 78 4.71 -5.97 -8.41
N ILE A 79 5.29 -5.13 -7.55
CA ILE A 79 6.59 -4.51 -7.83
C ILE A 79 7.68 -5.46 -7.34
N THR A 80 8.59 -5.79 -8.25
CA THR A 80 9.72 -6.67 -7.99
C THR A 80 11.02 -5.97 -8.37
N THR A 81 12.07 -6.24 -7.62
CA THR A 81 13.44 -5.84 -7.97
C THR A 81 14.25 -7.08 -8.29
N ARG A 82 15.19 -6.96 -9.22
CA ARG A 82 16.16 -8.01 -9.50
C ARG A 82 17.51 -7.41 -9.76
N TYR A 83 18.54 -7.89 -9.09
CA TYR A 83 19.90 -7.44 -9.33
C TYR A 83 20.37 -7.89 -10.71
N LEU A 84 21.25 -7.10 -11.31
CA LEU A 84 21.95 -7.41 -12.54
C LEU A 84 23.40 -7.79 -12.21
N ASP A 85 24.02 -8.61 -13.05
CA ASP A 85 25.45 -8.89 -13.01
C ASP A 85 26.25 -7.76 -13.68
N THR A 86 27.59 -7.88 -13.69
CA THR A 86 28.49 -6.93 -14.38
C THR A 86 28.30 -6.88 -15.90
N ASN A 87 27.56 -7.84 -16.48
CA ASN A 87 27.26 -7.93 -17.91
C ASN A 87 25.82 -7.46 -18.23
N GLY A 88 25.08 -6.93 -17.24
CA GLY A 88 23.69 -6.49 -17.40
C GLY A 88 22.65 -7.61 -17.39
N ASN A 89 23.03 -8.86 -17.09
CA ASN A 89 22.08 -9.96 -17.00
C ASN A 89 21.46 -10.06 -15.62
N GLU A 90 20.20 -10.48 -15.59
CA GLU A 90 19.44 -10.72 -14.38
C GLU A 90 20.08 -11.81 -13.49
N SER A 91 20.58 -11.39 -12.33
CA SER A 91 21.26 -12.25 -11.36
C SER A 91 20.37 -12.48 -10.13
N GLY A 92 19.93 -13.72 -9.95
CA GLY A 92 19.14 -14.16 -8.81
C GLY A 92 17.62 -14.04 -9.01
N PRO A 93 16.83 -14.49 -8.01
CA PRO A 93 15.38 -14.46 -8.11
C PRO A 93 14.83 -13.03 -8.00
N PRO A 94 13.68 -12.73 -8.62
CA PRO A 94 12.97 -11.47 -8.39
C PRO A 94 12.52 -11.37 -6.93
N ILE A 95 12.84 -10.24 -6.30
CA ILE A 95 12.52 -9.93 -4.90
C ILE A 95 11.29 -9.02 -4.90
N PRO A 96 10.14 -9.47 -4.37
CA PRO A 96 8.96 -8.61 -4.26
C PRO A 96 9.18 -7.55 -3.20
N ILE A 97 9.00 -6.27 -3.57
CA ILE A 97 9.11 -5.16 -2.63
C ILE A 97 7.75 -4.71 -2.11
N SER A 98 6.67 -4.99 -2.86
CA SER A 98 5.29 -4.67 -2.50
C SER A 98 4.53 -5.85 -1.88
N ASN A 99 3.42 -5.57 -1.19
CA ASN A 99 2.53 -6.61 -0.69
C ASN A 99 1.80 -7.33 -1.83
N LYS A 100 1.72 -8.67 -1.75
CA LYS A 100 1.05 -9.53 -2.75
C LYS A 100 -0.47 -9.42 -2.74
N ASN A 101 -1.05 -8.97 -1.62
CA ASN A 101 -2.50 -8.81 -1.49
C ASN A 101 -2.99 -7.45 -2.02
N LEU A 102 -2.07 -6.62 -2.53
CA LEU A 102 -2.35 -5.31 -3.09
C LEU A 102 -1.97 -5.30 -4.57
N THR A 103 -2.68 -4.50 -5.35
CA THR A 103 -2.45 -4.41 -6.80
C THR A 103 -1.85 -3.06 -7.14
N TYR A 104 -0.65 -3.07 -7.71
CA TYR A 104 0.07 -1.91 -8.20
C TYR A 104 -0.15 -1.72 -9.71
N THR A 105 -0.33 -0.47 -10.11
CA THR A 105 -0.42 -0.04 -11.51
C THR A 105 0.36 1.25 -11.70
N GLY A 106 0.79 1.57 -12.92
CA GLY A 106 1.46 2.83 -13.24
C GLY A 106 2.81 2.66 -13.94
N THR A 107 3.67 3.67 -13.80
CA THR A 107 4.93 3.79 -14.55
C THR A 107 6.13 4.10 -13.64
N PRO A 108 7.33 3.60 -13.98
CA PRO A 108 7.65 2.75 -15.15
C PRO A 108 7.28 1.28 -14.92
N LEU A 109 6.92 0.56 -15.99
CA LEU A 109 6.65 -0.88 -15.94
C LEU A 109 7.94 -1.69 -15.76
N GLU A 110 9.03 -1.22 -16.36
CA GLU A 110 10.34 -1.83 -16.26
C GLU A 110 11.40 -0.74 -16.44
N ILE A 111 12.37 -0.68 -15.54
CA ILE A 111 13.50 0.25 -15.63
C ILE A 111 14.74 -0.38 -15.02
N GLU A 112 15.86 -0.22 -15.70
CA GLU A 112 17.18 -0.56 -15.16
C GLU A 112 17.75 0.66 -14.45
N ILE A 113 18.29 0.42 -13.26
CA ILE A 113 18.91 1.42 -12.41
C ILE A 113 20.38 1.06 -12.29
N ASN A 114 21.23 1.99 -12.73
CA ASN A 114 22.68 1.86 -12.74
C ASN A 114 23.36 3.16 -12.26
N LYS A 115 24.70 3.21 -12.31
CA LYS A 115 25.49 4.37 -11.89
C LYS A 115 25.28 5.63 -12.75
N GLU A 116 24.71 5.50 -13.94
CA GLU A 116 24.42 6.63 -14.83
C GLU A 116 23.02 7.20 -14.60
N THR A 117 22.15 6.43 -13.93
CA THR A 117 20.80 6.87 -13.62
C THR A 117 20.87 7.97 -12.58
N SER A 118 20.35 9.16 -12.95
CA SER A 118 20.49 10.40 -12.18
C SER A 118 19.19 10.88 -11.53
N GLU A 119 18.05 10.43 -12.06
CA GLU A 119 16.72 10.56 -11.46
C GLU A 119 15.87 9.31 -11.72
N LEU A 120 15.07 8.88 -10.74
CA LEU A 120 13.99 7.91 -10.94
C LEU A 120 12.67 8.58 -10.59
N ARG A 121 11.78 8.66 -11.57
CA ARG A 121 10.39 9.09 -11.36
C ARG A 121 9.49 7.87 -11.26
N LEU A 122 8.66 7.86 -10.23
CA LEU A 122 7.69 6.81 -9.94
C LEU A 122 6.32 7.43 -9.84
N ASP A 123 5.42 6.91 -10.66
CA ASP A 123 4.00 7.23 -10.66
C ASP A 123 3.24 5.91 -10.55
N TYR A 124 3.16 5.40 -9.32
CA TYR A 124 2.46 4.15 -9.02
C TYR A 124 1.17 4.40 -8.27
N THR A 125 0.16 3.59 -8.52
CA THR A 125 -1.08 3.56 -7.77
C THR A 125 -1.26 2.17 -7.19
N VAL A 126 -1.33 2.08 -5.86
CA VAL A 126 -1.66 0.86 -5.14
C VAL A 126 -3.15 0.82 -4.88
N SER A 127 -3.78 -0.33 -5.08
CA SER A 127 -5.22 -0.50 -4.96
C SER A 127 -5.61 -1.77 -4.20
N LYS A 128 -6.72 -1.69 -3.48
CA LYS A 128 -7.40 -2.80 -2.81
C LYS A 128 -8.90 -2.54 -2.82
N ASN A 129 -9.67 -3.44 -3.42
CA ASN A 129 -11.10 -3.27 -3.64
C ASN A 129 -11.38 -1.95 -4.40
N GLU A 130 -12.24 -1.07 -3.87
CA GLU A 130 -12.60 0.22 -4.46
C GLU A 130 -11.68 1.38 -4.01
N MET A 131 -10.67 1.10 -3.19
CA MET A 131 -9.76 2.12 -2.67
C MET A 131 -8.41 2.07 -3.37
N SER A 132 -7.84 3.25 -3.61
CA SER A 132 -6.52 3.40 -4.20
C SER A 132 -5.73 4.51 -3.50
N TYR A 133 -4.41 4.40 -3.57
CA TYR A 133 -3.47 5.38 -3.06
C TYR A 133 -2.36 5.61 -4.09
N GLY A 134 -2.11 6.88 -4.41
CA GLY A 134 -1.11 7.30 -5.38
C GLY A 134 0.26 7.54 -4.74
N ILE A 135 1.30 7.06 -5.40
CA ILE A 135 2.70 7.26 -5.07
C ILE A 135 3.31 8.06 -6.20
N HIS A 136 3.50 9.36 -5.96
CA HIS A 136 4.18 10.28 -6.88
C HIS A 136 5.48 10.70 -6.24
N THR A 137 6.59 10.08 -6.64
CA THR A 137 7.89 10.40 -6.06
C THR A 137 8.97 10.46 -7.12
N THR A 138 9.87 11.43 -6.95
CA THR A 138 11.14 11.49 -7.69
C THR A 138 12.26 11.22 -6.72
N ILE A 139 13.07 10.19 -7.00
CA ILE A 139 14.25 9.84 -6.23
C ILE A 139 15.46 10.35 -7.00
N TYR A 140 16.28 11.18 -6.36
CA TYR A 140 17.52 11.72 -6.92
C TYR A 140 18.72 10.89 -6.48
N PHE A 141 19.66 10.69 -7.39
CA PHE A 141 20.81 9.85 -7.13
C PHE A 141 22.01 10.66 -6.63
N PRO A 142 22.65 10.26 -5.51
CA PRO A 142 23.76 11.01 -4.93
C PRO A 142 25.07 10.90 -5.73
N TRP A 143 25.17 9.95 -6.66
CA TRP A 143 26.37 9.73 -7.49
C TRP A 143 26.28 10.37 -8.88
N ALA A 144 25.11 10.88 -9.29
CA ALA A 144 24.88 11.55 -10.56
C ALA A 144 25.78 12.77 -10.82
N GLY A 145 26.42 13.29 -9.76
CA GLY A 145 27.37 14.40 -9.82
C GLY A 145 28.85 13.99 -9.70
N LYS A 146 29.18 12.69 -9.66
CA LYS A 146 30.56 12.20 -9.66
C LYS A 146 30.88 11.52 -10.99
N SER A 147 30.88 12.31 -12.06
CA SER A 147 31.64 11.94 -13.26
C SER A 147 33.11 11.81 -12.84
N GLU A 148 33.69 10.63 -13.02
CA GLU A 148 35.14 10.41 -12.97
C GLU A 148 35.83 11.41 -13.90
N GLY A 149 36.46 12.43 -13.31
CA GLY A 149 37.10 13.51 -14.05
C GLY A 149 37.90 14.49 -13.19
N GLU A 150 38.11 14.22 -11.90
CA GLU A 150 39.09 14.94 -11.07
C GLU A 150 40.16 13.93 -10.64
N ASN A 151 41.01 13.56 -11.59
CA ASN A 151 42.30 12.97 -11.30
C ASN A 151 43.28 13.36 -12.41
N SER A 152 43.67 14.63 -12.42
CA SER A 152 44.94 15.08 -13.01
C SER A 152 45.23 16.53 -12.61
N GLU A 153 45.87 16.72 -11.46
CA GLU A 153 47.08 17.56 -11.43
C GLU A 153 47.92 17.18 -10.20
N ASN A 154 48.96 16.38 -10.50
CA ASN A 154 50.18 16.36 -9.71
C ASN A 154 50.95 17.65 -10.03
N ASP A 155 51.21 18.49 -9.04
CA ASP A 155 52.55 18.97 -8.65
C ASP A 155 52.48 19.80 -7.36
#